data_AF-A0A7J8MJ33-F1
#
_entry.id   AF-A0A7J8MJ33-F1
#
_cell.length_a   1.000
_cell.length_b   1.000
_cell.length_c   1.000
_cell.angle_alpha   90.00
_cell.angle_beta   90.00
_cell.angle_gamma   90.00
#
_symmetry.space_group_name_H-M   'P 1'
#
loop_
_entity.id
_entity.type
_entity.pdbx_description
1 polymer ?
#
loop_
_entity_poly.entity_id
_entity_poly.type
_entity_poly.pdbx_seq_one_letter_code
_entity_poly.pdbx_strand_id
1 'polypeptide(L)'
;MQADALRTALEAKNLHANVYVGMQYWYPFMEEAIQQIKRDRITKLVLLPLFPQFSISTTGSSIRVFQRIFMLVDDAYLLRLPVSIIRFWYRRQGYIRSIADSIVTQLSKFEKPEEVLIFFSAHGVPVSYDENAGDPYKDQIEEYIYLIMRELKARYQVSFRTRVSAFTWNNNDNLSMLALQSRLGPVQWLKPYTNEVLVELGRKGVKSLLAVPIRELGRVPALGCTSSFITDLADAVVEALPSAKSLSILRETAKESDCR
;
A
#
# COMPACT_ATOMS: atom_id res chain seq x y z
N MET A 1 -0.51 -4.72 -18.66
CA MET A 1 0.67 -5.37 -18.04
C MET A 1 0.35 -5.94 -16.66
N GLN A 2 0.03 -5.17 -15.61
CA GLN A 2 -0.42 -5.74 -14.31
C GLN A 2 -1.92 -6.08 -14.24
N ALA A 3 -2.79 -5.22 -14.79
CA ALA A 3 -4.23 -5.48 -14.85
C ALA A 3 -4.55 -6.77 -15.62
N ASP A 4 -3.87 -7.02 -16.73
CA ASP A 4 -4.00 -8.26 -17.52
C ASP A 4 -3.49 -9.48 -16.75
N ALA A 5 -2.39 -9.34 -16.01
CA ALA A 5 -1.86 -10.41 -15.19
C ALA A 5 -2.84 -10.76 -14.05
N LEU A 6 -3.44 -9.74 -13.41
CA LEU A 6 -4.49 -9.94 -12.41
C LEU A 6 -5.70 -10.64 -13.01
N ARG A 7 -6.18 -10.20 -14.18
CA ARG A 7 -7.28 -10.88 -14.89
C ARG A 7 -6.96 -12.36 -15.12
N THR A 8 -5.78 -12.65 -15.66
CA THR A 8 -5.32 -14.03 -15.92
C THR A 8 -5.27 -14.85 -14.63
N ALA A 9 -4.81 -14.26 -13.53
CA ALA A 9 -4.74 -14.93 -12.23
C ALA A 9 -6.13 -15.17 -11.61
N LEU A 10 -7.10 -14.29 -11.86
CA LEU A 10 -8.50 -14.49 -11.47
C LEU A 10 -9.16 -15.59 -12.31
N GLU A 11 -8.91 -15.62 -13.62
CA GLU A 11 -9.36 -16.69 -14.52
C GLU A 11 -8.83 -18.05 -14.08
N ALA A 12 -7.54 -18.15 -13.72
CA ALA A 12 -6.93 -19.36 -13.18
C ALA A 12 -7.57 -19.84 -11.85
N LYS A 13 -8.28 -18.95 -11.15
CA LYS A 13 -9.05 -19.25 -9.94
C LYS A 13 -10.54 -19.49 -10.22
N ASN A 14 -10.92 -19.73 -11.49
CA ASN A 14 -12.30 -19.89 -11.97
C ASN A 14 -13.19 -18.67 -11.70
N LEU A 15 -12.60 -17.47 -11.63
CA LEU A 15 -13.33 -16.21 -11.53
C LEU A 15 -13.17 -15.41 -12.83
N HIS A 16 -14.19 -15.47 -13.69
CA HIS A 16 -14.27 -14.64 -14.88
C HIS A 16 -14.61 -13.19 -14.48
N ALA A 17 -13.59 -12.33 -14.45
CA ALA A 17 -13.72 -10.94 -14.03
C ALA A 17 -13.03 -10.00 -15.02
N ASN A 18 -13.70 -8.89 -15.34
CA ASN A 18 -13.05 -7.78 -16.04
C ASN A 18 -12.23 -6.94 -15.04
N VAL A 19 -11.09 -6.44 -15.47
CA VAL A 19 -10.22 -5.57 -14.67
C VAL A 19 -10.16 -4.19 -15.32
N TYR A 20 -10.56 -3.18 -14.55
CA TYR A 20 -10.58 -1.78 -14.99
C TYR A 20 -9.55 -0.97 -14.21
N VAL A 21 -8.80 -0.12 -14.90
CA VAL A 21 -7.89 0.83 -14.27
C VAL A 21 -8.56 2.19 -14.21
N GLY A 22 -8.63 2.78 -13.02
CA GLY A 22 -9.14 4.12 -12.80
C GLY A 22 -8.20 4.90 -11.87
N MET A 23 -7.67 6.00 -12.36
CA MET A 23 -6.79 6.90 -11.62
C MET A 23 -7.54 8.18 -11.25
N GLN A 24 -7.06 8.86 -10.21
CA GLN A 24 -7.69 10.09 -9.70
C GLN A 24 -7.19 11.36 -10.40
N TYR A 25 -5.95 11.36 -10.90
CA TYR A 25 -5.27 12.58 -11.38
C TYR A 25 -4.65 12.44 -12.77
N TRP A 26 -4.76 11.27 -13.41
CA TRP A 26 -4.25 11.05 -14.76
C TRP A 26 -5.08 10.01 -15.51
N TYR A 27 -4.86 9.87 -16.81
CA TYR A 27 -5.54 8.85 -17.61
C TYR A 27 -4.99 7.44 -17.32
N PRO A 28 -5.85 6.39 -17.34
CA PRO A 28 -7.31 6.46 -17.46
C PRO A 28 -7.97 6.93 -16.16
N PHE A 29 -8.94 7.85 -16.22
CA PHE A 29 -9.62 8.32 -15.01
C PHE A 29 -10.66 7.31 -14.50
N MET A 30 -11.00 7.47 -13.22
CA MET A 30 -12.00 6.66 -12.55
C MET A 30 -13.38 6.74 -13.22
N GLU A 31 -13.74 7.91 -13.74
CA GLU A 31 -14.98 8.16 -14.45
C GLU A 31 -15.10 7.28 -15.70
N GLU A 32 -14.05 7.16 -16.54
CA GLU A 32 -14.12 6.30 -17.71
C GLU A 32 -14.18 4.82 -17.35
N ALA A 33 -13.47 4.41 -16.29
CA ALA A 33 -13.56 3.04 -15.77
C ALA A 33 -15.00 2.71 -15.33
N ILE A 34 -15.68 3.65 -14.66
CA ILE A 34 -17.09 3.49 -14.25
C ILE A 34 -18.02 3.40 -15.45
N GLN A 35 -17.78 4.18 -16.52
CA GLN A 35 -18.57 4.04 -17.76
C GLN A 35 -18.36 2.67 -18.42
N GLN A 36 -17.14 2.11 -18.39
CA GLN A 36 -16.89 0.74 -18.86
C GLN A 36 -17.64 -0.29 -18.02
N ILE A 37 -17.56 -0.19 -16.68
CA ILE A 37 -18.29 -1.05 -15.74
C ILE A 37 -19.81 -1.05 -16.02
N LYS A 38 -20.38 0.11 -16.38
CA LYS A 38 -21.79 0.22 -16.79
C LYS A 38 -22.07 -0.48 -18.10
N ARG A 39 -21.25 -0.23 -19.13
CA ARG A 39 -21.41 -0.84 -20.47
C ARG A 39 -21.34 -2.36 -20.39
N ASP A 40 -20.44 -2.88 -19.58
CA ASP A 40 -20.18 -4.32 -19.45
C ASP A 40 -21.17 -5.02 -18.50
N ARG A 41 -22.08 -4.26 -17.86
CA ARG A 41 -23.13 -4.77 -16.96
C ARG A 41 -22.58 -5.68 -15.85
N ILE A 42 -21.47 -5.27 -15.26
CA ILE A 42 -20.86 -5.93 -14.11
C ILE A 42 -21.88 -6.13 -12.98
N THR A 43 -21.89 -7.31 -12.38
CA THR A 43 -22.88 -7.69 -11.37
C THR A 43 -22.35 -7.61 -9.94
N LYS A 44 -21.03 -7.57 -9.76
CA LYS A 44 -20.34 -7.32 -8.49
C LYS A 44 -19.03 -6.61 -8.76
N LEU A 45 -18.68 -5.66 -7.91
CA LEU A 45 -17.47 -4.86 -8.05
C LEU A 45 -16.57 -5.00 -6.81
N VAL A 46 -15.28 -5.17 -7.04
CA VAL A 46 -14.25 -5.06 -5.99
C VAL A 46 -13.39 -3.85 -6.30
N LEU A 47 -13.36 -2.88 -5.38
CA LEU A 47 -12.43 -1.76 -5.43
C LEU A 47 -11.12 -2.20 -4.80
N LEU A 48 -10.06 -2.25 -5.62
CA LEU A 48 -8.69 -2.59 -5.21
C LEU A 48 -7.77 -1.37 -5.36
N PRO A 49 -7.56 -0.58 -4.31
CA PRO A 49 -6.53 0.44 -4.27
C PRO A 49 -5.14 -0.18 -4.44
N LEU A 50 -4.30 0.43 -5.28
CA LEU A 50 -2.93 -0.05 -5.52
C LEU A 50 -1.91 0.38 -4.45
N PHE A 51 -2.37 1.09 -3.41
CA PHE A 51 -1.57 1.38 -2.23
C PHE A 51 -1.72 0.24 -1.21
N PRO A 52 -0.63 -0.47 -0.84
CA PRO A 52 -0.71 -1.58 0.12
C PRO A 52 -1.17 -1.14 1.50
N GLN A 53 -0.70 0.02 1.96
CA GLN A 53 -1.09 0.64 3.22
C GLN A 53 -2.21 1.66 2.98
N PHE A 54 -3.19 1.67 3.88
CA PHE A 54 -4.21 2.70 3.89
C PHE A 54 -3.62 4.03 4.35
N SER A 55 -3.99 5.11 3.66
CA SER A 55 -3.96 6.47 4.23
C SER A 55 -5.19 7.24 3.79
N ILE A 56 -5.62 8.18 4.61
CA ILE A 56 -6.72 9.12 4.32
C ILE A 56 -6.42 9.92 3.04
N SER A 57 -5.14 10.19 2.78
CA SER A 57 -4.64 10.96 1.62
C SER A 57 -4.60 10.18 0.30
N THR A 58 -4.52 8.86 0.36
CA THR A 58 -4.40 7.98 -0.81
C THR A 58 -5.66 7.14 -0.96
N THR A 59 -5.67 5.93 -0.40
CA THR A 59 -6.81 5.01 -0.47
C THR A 59 -8.11 5.65 0.01
N GLY A 60 -8.10 6.39 1.12
CA GLY A 60 -9.28 7.10 1.61
C GLY A 60 -9.78 8.16 0.63
N SER A 61 -8.87 8.89 -0.02
CA SER A 61 -9.22 9.89 -1.05
C SER A 61 -9.85 9.23 -2.28
N SER A 62 -9.23 8.16 -2.78
CA SER A 62 -9.75 7.42 -3.94
C SER A 62 -11.12 6.79 -3.67
N ILE A 63 -11.33 6.25 -2.45
CA ILE A 63 -12.65 5.73 -2.04
C ILE A 63 -13.69 6.86 -2.00
N ARG A 64 -13.36 8.05 -1.47
CA ARG A 64 -14.30 9.19 -1.44
C ARG A 64 -14.67 9.67 -2.84
N VAL A 65 -13.70 9.72 -3.76
CA VAL A 65 -13.96 10.07 -5.18
C VAL A 65 -14.86 9.01 -5.82
N PHE A 66 -14.54 7.73 -5.64
CA PHE A 66 -15.36 6.63 -6.11
C PHE A 66 -16.81 6.72 -5.60
N GLN A 67 -16.99 6.88 -4.28
CA GLN A 67 -18.31 7.03 -3.66
C GLN A 67 -19.03 8.26 -4.19
N ARG A 68 -18.34 9.39 -4.37
CA ARG A 68 -18.93 10.59 -4.95
C ARG A 68 -19.47 10.34 -6.36
N ILE A 69 -18.70 9.68 -7.23
CA ILE A 69 -19.17 9.35 -8.59
C ILE A 69 -20.35 8.37 -8.52
N PHE A 70 -20.28 7.34 -7.68
CA PHE A 70 -21.36 6.37 -7.53
C PHE A 70 -22.65 6.94 -6.94
N MET A 71 -22.56 7.96 -6.09
CA MET A 71 -23.71 8.53 -5.37
C MET A 71 -24.31 9.76 -6.04
N LEU A 72 -23.51 10.55 -6.78
CA LEU A 72 -24.02 11.74 -7.47
C LEU A 72 -24.66 11.42 -8.81
N VAL A 73 -24.33 10.28 -9.42
CA VAL A 73 -25.00 9.83 -10.63
C VAL A 73 -26.29 9.14 -10.20
N ASP A 74 -27.43 9.77 -10.50
CA ASP A 74 -28.78 9.19 -10.30
C ASP A 74 -29.00 8.03 -11.28
N ASP A 75 -28.25 6.94 -11.06
CA ASP A 75 -28.20 5.76 -11.90
C ASP A 75 -28.58 4.53 -11.07
N ALA A 76 -29.76 3.99 -11.37
CA ALA A 76 -30.34 2.88 -10.64
C ALA A 76 -29.48 1.61 -10.66
N TYR A 77 -28.65 1.42 -11.70
CA TYR A 77 -27.73 0.29 -11.78
C TYR A 77 -26.56 0.47 -10.81
N LEU A 78 -25.91 1.64 -10.80
CA LEU A 78 -24.78 1.90 -9.90
C LEU A 78 -25.19 1.85 -8.42
N LEU A 79 -26.38 2.36 -8.08
CA LEU A 79 -26.90 2.34 -6.71
C LEU A 79 -27.16 0.92 -6.18
N ARG A 80 -27.47 -0.03 -7.07
CA ARG A 80 -27.76 -1.42 -6.73
C ARG A 80 -26.55 -2.34 -6.87
N LEU A 81 -25.49 -1.92 -7.56
CA LEU A 81 -24.28 -2.71 -7.78
C LEU A 81 -23.62 -3.04 -6.43
N PRO A 82 -23.48 -4.32 -6.06
CA PRO A 82 -22.75 -4.70 -4.85
C PRO A 82 -21.26 -4.37 -5.02
N VAL A 83 -20.73 -3.60 -4.07
CA VAL A 83 -19.32 -3.20 -4.02
C VAL A 83 -18.66 -3.74 -2.77
N SER A 84 -17.49 -4.35 -2.93
CA SER A 84 -16.55 -4.64 -1.83
C SER A 84 -15.32 -3.75 -1.97
N ILE A 85 -14.76 -3.29 -0.86
CA ILE A 85 -13.60 -2.38 -0.86
C ILE A 85 -12.47 -3.01 -0.07
N ILE A 86 -11.35 -3.26 -0.73
CA ILE A 86 -10.11 -3.67 -0.07
C ILE A 86 -9.46 -2.42 0.50
N ARG A 87 -9.41 -2.27 1.83
CA ARG A 87 -8.88 -1.06 2.46
C ARG A 87 -7.35 -1.01 2.48
N PHE A 88 -6.70 -2.16 2.64
CA PHE A 88 -5.25 -2.32 2.68
C PHE A 88 -4.91 -3.80 2.45
N TRP A 89 -3.67 -4.07 2.05
CA TRP A 89 -3.18 -5.42 1.74
C TRP A 89 -1.67 -5.60 2.00
N TYR A 90 -1.02 -4.70 2.73
CA TYR A 90 0.42 -4.77 3.03
C TYR A 90 0.87 -6.04 3.81
N ARG A 91 -0.05 -6.72 4.51
CA ARG A 91 0.23 -7.96 5.27
C ARG A 91 0.24 -9.23 4.41
N ARG A 92 -0.09 -9.12 3.12
CA ARG A 92 -0.20 -10.25 2.21
C ARG A 92 1.17 -10.92 2.02
N GLN A 93 1.22 -12.24 2.18
CA GLN A 93 2.49 -12.99 2.30
C GLN A 93 3.29 -12.98 1.00
N GLY A 94 2.64 -13.14 -0.16
CA GLY A 94 3.28 -13.03 -1.47
C GLY A 94 3.86 -11.64 -1.71
N TYR A 95 3.19 -10.58 -1.26
CA TYR A 95 3.73 -9.21 -1.30
C TYR A 95 5.00 -9.06 -0.43
N ILE A 96 4.94 -9.45 0.85
CA ILE A 96 6.09 -9.38 1.78
C ILE A 96 7.28 -10.17 1.23
N ARG A 97 7.03 -11.39 0.74
CA ARG A 97 8.04 -12.24 0.10
C ARG A 97 8.69 -11.57 -1.09
N SER A 98 7.89 -11.01 -1.99
CA SER A 98 8.42 -10.38 -3.20
C SER A 98 9.32 -9.19 -2.88
N ILE A 99 9.00 -8.44 -1.82
CA ILE A 99 9.82 -7.33 -1.33
C ILE A 99 11.11 -7.85 -0.69
N ALA A 100 11.04 -8.88 0.16
CA ALA A 100 12.21 -9.51 0.74
C ALA A 100 13.17 -10.08 -0.33
N ASP A 101 12.64 -10.80 -1.32
CA ASP A 101 13.38 -11.34 -2.45
C ASP A 101 14.10 -10.22 -3.22
N SER A 102 13.42 -9.09 -3.43
CA SER A 102 14.01 -7.96 -4.12
C SER A 102 15.06 -7.22 -3.29
N ILE A 103 14.91 -7.14 -1.97
CA ILE A 103 15.94 -6.60 -1.08
C ILE A 103 17.20 -7.46 -1.18
N VAL A 104 17.07 -8.78 -1.08
CA VAL A 104 18.19 -9.73 -1.21
C VAL A 104 18.88 -9.59 -2.56
N THR A 105 18.11 -9.47 -3.63
CA THR A 105 18.63 -9.26 -5.00
C THR A 105 19.41 -7.94 -5.14
N GLN A 106 19.05 -6.88 -4.41
CA GLN A 106 19.83 -5.64 -4.42
C GLN A 106 21.05 -5.73 -3.49
N LEU A 107 20.92 -6.38 -2.32
CA LEU A 107 22.03 -6.59 -1.39
C LEU A 107 23.16 -7.39 -2.04
N SER A 108 22.85 -8.40 -2.85
CA SER A 108 23.86 -9.22 -3.53
C SER A 108 24.72 -8.47 -4.55
N LYS A 109 24.38 -7.21 -4.87
CA LYS A 109 25.17 -6.35 -5.76
C LYS A 109 26.26 -5.57 -5.03
N PHE A 110 26.23 -5.54 -3.70
CA PHE A 110 27.27 -4.91 -2.89
C PHE A 110 28.44 -5.88 -2.69
N GLU A 111 29.66 -5.36 -2.60
CA GLU A 111 30.86 -6.16 -2.32
C GLU A 111 30.80 -6.86 -0.95
N LYS A 112 30.18 -6.21 0.03
CA LYS A 112 30.02 -6.70 1.41
C LYS A 112 28.57 -6.56 1.89
N PRO A 113 27.65 -7.42 1.43
CA PRO A 113 26.23 -7.32 1.74
C PRO A 113 25.90 -7.27 3.24
N GLU A 114 26.71 -7.91 4.07
CA GLU A 114 26.60 -7.98 5.52
C GLU A 114 26.94 -6.67 6.27
N GLU A 115 27.67 -5.76 5.61
CA GLU A 115 27.98 -4.42 6.12
C GLU A 115 26.95 -3.36 5.64
N VAL A 116 26.06 -3.73 4.71
CA VAL A 116 25.08 -2.80 4.13
C VAL A 116 23.95 -2.54 5.11
N LEU A 117 23.59 -1.27 5.23
CA LEU A 117 22.47 -0.82 6.02
C LEU A 117 21.17 -0.82 5.21
N ILE A 118 20.14 -1.56 5.63
CA ILE A 118 18.81 -1.47 5.01
C ILE A 118 18.09 -0.26 5.60
N PHE A 119 17.74 0.69 4.74
CA PHE A 119 17.09 1.94 5.13
C PHE A 119 15.72 2.04 4.48
N PHE A 120 14.66 2.01 5.29
CA PHE A 120 13.30 2.14 4.78
C PHE A 120 12.91 3.61 4.65
N SER A 121 12.46 4.01 3.47
CA SER A 121 11.94 5.36 3.23
C SER A 121 10.47 5.30 2.84
N ALA A 122 9.62 6.06 3.52
CA ALA A 122 8.20 6.16 3.19
C ALA A 122 7.85 7.63 2.92
N HIS A 123 6.80 7.92 2.14
CA HIS A 123 6.33 9.31 2.09
C HIS A 123 5.81 9.73 3.45
N GLY A 124 6.13 10.96 3.84
CA GLY A 124 5.55 11.59 5.00
C GLY A 124 4.04 11.72 4.88
N VAL A 125 3.39 11.86 6.02
CA VAL A 125 2.03 12.40 6.12
C VAL A 125 2.05 13.57 7.12
N PRO A 126 1.17 14.56 6.96
CA PRO A 126 0.97 15.60 7.96
C PRO A 126 0.68 15.01 9.34
N VAL A 127 1.21 15.62 10.41
CA VAL A 127 0.95 15.19 11.80
C VAL A 127 -0.54 15.17 12.12
N SER A 128 -1.30 16.12 11.57
CA SER A 128 -2.75 16.19 11.76
C SER A 128 -3.51 14.96 11.25
N TYR A 129 -2.96 14.19 10.31
CA TYR A 129 -3.62 12.96 9.85
C TYR A 129 -3.50 11.85 10.89
N ASP A 130 -2.38 11.77 11.58
CA ASP A 130 -2.12 10.82 12.67
C ASP A 130 -2.92 11.24 13.92
N GLU A 131 -2.63 12.43 14.45
CA GLU A 131 -3.11 12.86 15.76
C GLU A 131 -4.61 13.22 15.79
N ASN A 132 -5.14 13.82 14.71
CA ASN A 132 -6.51 14.36 14.72
C ASN A 132 -7.51 13.50 13.92
N ALA A 133 -7.02 12.72 12.94
CA ALA A 133 -7.89 11.96 12.03
C ALA A 133 -7.73 10.44 12.15
N GLY A 134 -6.79 9.96 12.97
CA GLY A 134 -6.58 8.53 13.22
C GLY A 134 -6.15 7.77 11.95
N ASP A 135 -5.32 8.36 11.10
CA ASP A 135 -4.80 7.71 9.90
C ASP A 135 -3.88 6.52 10.31
N PRO A 136 -4.24 5.27 9.99
CA PRO A 136 -3.48 4.09 10.42
C PRO A 136 -2.16 3.92 9.65
N TYR A 137 -1.85 4.81 8.69
CA TYR A 137 -0.71 4.67 7.81
C TYR A 137 0.60 4.42 8.55
N LYS A 138 0.87 5.16 9.64
CA LYS A 138 2.10 5.02 10.41
C LYS A 138 2.24 3.61 11.01
N ASP A 139 1.23 3.15 11.73
CA ASP A 139 1.21 1.81 12.34
C ASP A 139 1.33 0.70 11.28
N GLN A 140 0.64 0.86 10.15
CA GLN A 140 0.73 -0.09 9.04
C GLN A 140 2.12 -0.16 8.41
N ILE A 141 2.82 0.98 8.32
CA ILE A 141 4.20 1.03 7.81
C ILE A 141 5.16 0.36 8.81
N GLU A 142 5.01 0.63 10.09
CA GLU A 142 5.85 0.01 11.14
C GLU A 142 5.69 -1.51 11.15
N GLU A 143 4.45 -2.01 11.11
CA GLU A 143 4.20 -3.44 11.04
C GLU A 143 4.69 -4.05 9.71
N TYR A 144 4.47 -3.36 8.59
CA TYR A 144 4.97 -3.81 7.28
C TYR A 144 6.49 -4.03 7.28
N ILE A 145 7.25 -3.07 7.84
CA ILE A 145 8.70 -3.19 8.00
C ILE A 145 9.04 -4.39 8.87
N TYR A 146 8.37 -4.54 10.01
CA TYR A 146 8.57 -5.69 10.90
C TYR A 146 8.36 -7.02 10.16
N LEU A 147 7.30 -7.14 9.35
CA LEU A 147 6.99 -8.35 8.59
C LEU A 147 8.06 -8.66 7.53
N ILE A 148 8.55 -7.65 6.80
CA ILE A 148 9.67 -7.82 5.85
C ILE A 148 10.93 -8.31 6.56
N MET A 149 11.28 -7.67 7.68
CA MET A 149 12.48 -8.04 8.43
C MET A 149 12.39 -9.45 8.99
N ARG A 150 11.21 -9.85 9.46
CA ARG A 150 10.95 -11.23 9.89
C ARG A 150 11.14 -12.22 8.72
N GLU A 151 10.65 -11.89 7.54
CA GLU A 151 10.78 -12.72 6.33
C GLU A 151 12.24 -12.85 5.88
N LEU A 152 12.99 -11.74 5.88
CA LEU A 152 14.42 -11.71 5.56
C LEU A 152 15.23 -12.60 6.51
N LYS A 153 14.96 -12.51 7.82
CA LYS A 153 15.60 -13.37 8.81
C LYS A 153 15.26 -14.85 8.57
N ALA A 154 13.98 -15.14 8.36
CA ALA A 154 13.49 -16.52 8.24
C ALA A 154 14.01 -17.24 6.99
N ARG A 155 14.07 -16.55 5.83
CA ARG A 155 14.42 -17.18 4.55
C ARG A 155 15.89 -17.05 4.16
N TYR A 156 16.55 -15.99 4.58
CA TYR A 156 17.86 -15.63 4.06
C TYR A 156 18.95 -15.52 5.11
N GLN A 157 18.62 -15.76 6.39
CA GLN A 157 19.57 -15.66 7.51
C GLN A 157 20.32 -14.32 7.52
N VAL A 158 19.71 -13.26 6.98
CA VAL A 158 20.28 -11.93 6.96
C VAL A 158 20.48 -11.49 8.40
N SER A 159 21.75 -11.38 8.81
CA SER A 159 22.13 -11.07 10.18
C SER A 159 21.76 -9.62 10.53
N PHE A 160 21.24 -9.42 11.74
CA PHE A 160 20.93 -8.11 12.34
C PHE A 160 22.14 -7.18 12.54
N ARG A 161 23.36 -7.58 12.12
CA ARG A 161 24.47 -6.63 11.91
C ARG A 161 24.14 -5.59 10.83
N THR A 162 23.23 -5.94 9.91
CA THR A 162 22.44 -4.98 9.14
C THR A 162 21.54 -4.23 10.12
N ARG A 163 21.96 -3.06 10.60
CA ARG A 163 21.23 -2.29 11.63
C ARG A 163 19.83 -1.95 11.10
N VAL A 164 18.79 -2.54 11.66
CA VAL A 164 17.41 -2.16 11.35
C VAL A 164 16.72 -1.84 12.66
N SER A 165 16.32 -0.59 12.85
CA SER A 165 15.29 -0.28 13.83
C SER A 165 14.11 0.36 13.12
N ALA A 166 12.97 -0.33 13.15
CA ALA A 166 11.68 0.31 13.03
C ALA A 166 11.42 1.09 14.33
N PHE A 167 10.82 2.27 14.22
CA PHE A 167 10.47 3.08 15.36
C PHE A 167 9.50 2.28 16.25
N THR A 168 9.91 1.92 17.46
CA THR A 168 8.97 1.75 18.57
C THR A 168 9.09 3.01 19.41
N TRP A 169 7.96 3.65 19.74
CA TRP A 169 7.90 4.88 20.54
C TRP A 169 8.55 4.78 21.95
N ASN A 170 9.10 3.63 22.36
CA ASN A 170 9.79 3.49 23.64
C ASN A 170 11.31 3.38 23.53
N ASN A 171 11.95 4.40 24.13
CA ASN A 171 13.31 4.51 24.65
C ASN A 171 14.09 3.19 24.81
N ASN A 172 15.15 3.04 24.01
CA ASN A 172 16.56 2.91 24.43
C ASN A 172 17.35 2.15 23.36
N ASP A 173 18.41 2.82 22.89
CA ASP A 173 19.59 2.24 22.22
C ASP A 173 19.34 1.18 21.15
N ASN A 174 18.79 1.58 19.98
CA ASN A 174 19.00 0.91 18.69
C ASN A 174 18.69 1.89 17.54
N LEU A 175 19.50 1.91 16.46
CA LEU A 175 19.44 2.98 15.45
C LEU A 175 18.18 2.98 14.57
N SER A 176 17.40 4.06 14.73
CA SER A 176 16.21 4.52 13.96
C SER A 176 16.40 4.53 12.45
N MET A 177 15.64 3.74 11.64
CA MET A 177 15.72 3.80 10.17
C MET A 177 14.42 3.48 9.40
N LEU A 178 13.31 4.05 9.86
CA LEU A 178 12.27 4.53 8.96
C LEU A 178 12.42 6.05 8.86
N ALA A 179 12.49 6.59 7.65
CA ALA A 179 12.46 8.04 7.47
C ALA A 179 11.40 8.46 6.44
N LEU A 180 10.86 9.65 6.67
CA LEU A 180 9.79 10.22 5.89
C LEU A 180 10.34 11.21 4.87
N GLN A 181 9.93 11.06 3.62
CA GLN A 181 10.36 11.90 2.49
C GLN A 181 9.20 12.73 1.91
N SER A 182 9.54 13.70 1.06
CA SER A 182 8.61 14.57 0.31
C SER A 182 7.67 15.39 1.20
N ARG A 183 8.20 16.47 1.75
CA ARG A 183 7.46 17.47 2.52
C ARG A 183 7.09 18.65 1.62
N LEU A 184 5.88 19.16 1.77
CA LEU A 184 5.39 20.33 1.04
C LEU A 184 4.68 21.30 1.99
N GLY A 185 4.94 22.59 1.81
CA GLY A 185 4.29 23.66 2.57
C GLY A 185 4.71 23.78 4.05
N PRO A 186 4.09 24.71 4.80
CA PRO A 186 4.49 25.06 6.17
C PRO A 186 3.92 24.13 7.25
N VAL A 187 3.25 23.03 6.88
CA VAL A 187 2.58 22.11 7.82
C VAL A 187 3.61 21.24 8.53
N GLN A 188 3.33 20.84 9.77
CA GLN A 188 4.17 19.87 10.48
C GLN A 188 3.98 18.47 9.90
N TRP A 189 5.08 17.83 9.51
CA TRP A 189 5.11 16.46 9.00
C TRP A 189 5.65 15.52 10.06
N LEU A 190 5.23 14.25 10.01
CA LEU A 190 5.80 13.22 10.87
C LEU A 190 7.32 13.10 10.63
N LYS A 191 8.05 12.83 11.72
CA LYS A 191 9.51 12.67 11.77
C LYS A 191 9.88 11.18 11.96
N PRO A 192 11.13 10.77 11.68
CA PRO A 192 12.28 11.55 11.24
C PRO A 192 12.35 11.76 9.72
N TYR A 193 13.07 12.79 9.24
CA TYR A 193 13.15 13.12 7.81
C TYR A 193 14.33 12.43 7.11
N THR A 194 14.10 11.91 5.90
CA THR A 194 15.11 11.13 5.15
C THR A 194 16.44 11.87 4.99
N ASN A 195 16.41 13.16 4.64
CA ASN A 195 17.63 13.96 4.44
C ASN A 195 18.43 14.17 5.75
N GLU A 196 17.76 14.32 6.88
CA GLU A 196 18.41 14.52 8.18
C GLU A 196 19.02 13.22 8.70
N VAL A 197 18.28 12.10 8.56
CA VAL A 197 18.77 10.78 8.95
C VAL A 197 19.98 10.38 8.11
N LEU A 198 19.97 10.60 6.80
CA LEU A 198 21.12 10.27 5.94
C LEU A 198 22.40 11.03 6.35
N VAL A 199 22.30 12.30 6.73
CA VAL A 199 23.44 13.08 7.24
C VAL A 199 23.96 12.50 8.56
N GLU A 200 23.06 12.14 9.47
CA GLU A 200 23.43 11.52 10.74
C GLU A 200 24.12 10.16 10.54
N LEU A 201 23.64 9.34 9.59
CA LEU A 201 24.23 8.06 9.25
C LEU A 201 25.64 8.20 8.68
N GLY A 202 25.84 9.19 7.79
CA GLY A 202 27.16 9.52 7.29
C GLY A 202 28.12 9.91 8.42
N ARG A 203 27.66 10.74 9.37
CA ARG A 203 28.45 11.12 10.56
C ARG A 203 28.77 9.93 11.48
N LYS A 204 27.88 8.95 11.57
CA LYS A 204 28.06 7.70 12.32
C LYS A 204 28.92 6.66 11.58
N GLY A 205 29.48 7.00 10.41
CA GLY A 205 30.42 6.16 9.67
C GLY A 205 29.76 5.08 8.80
N VAL A 206 28.46 5.19 8.50
CA VAL A 206 27.80 4.30 7.54
C VAL A 206 28.35 4.57 6.14
N LYS A 207 28.95 3.54 5.53
CA LYS A 207 29.58 3.64 4.20
C LYS A 207 28.73 3.03 3.08
N SER A 208 27.81 2.14 3.40
CA SER A 208 26.97 1.45 2.42
C SER A 208 25.53 1.35 2.93
N LEU A 209 24.58 1.76 2.10
CA LEU A 209 23.17 1.83 2.43
C LEU A 209 22.33 1.37 1.23
N LEU A 210 21.34 0.52 1.49
CA LEU A 210 20.30 0.13 0.56
C LEU A 210 18.99 0.80 0.96
N ALA A 211 18.55 1.78 0.17
CA ALA A 211 17.25 2.42 0.36
C ALA A 211 16.13 1.53 -0.19
N VAL A 212 15.15 1.24 0.66
CA VAL A 212 13.93 0.49 0.34
C VAL A 212 12.73 1.44 0.44
N PRO A 213 12.18 1.92 -0.69
CA PRO A 213 11.01 2.77 -0.65
C PRO A 213 9.76 1.92 -0.37
N ILE A 214 8.97 2.38 0.60
CA ILE A 214 7.74 1.70 1.00
C ILE A 214 6.53 2.18 0.17
N ARG A 215 6.62 3.35 -0.46
CA ARG A 215 5.45 4.01 -1.07
C ARG A 215 5.59 4.39 -2.54
N GLU A 216 6.77 4.23 -3.14
CA GLU A 216 6.96 4.56 -4.54
C GLU A 216 7.07 3.27 -5.36
N LEU A 217 6.31 3.19 -6.45
CA LEU A 217 6.52 2.25 -7.56
C LEU A 217 7.87 2.51 -8.29
N GLY A 218 8.90 2.93 -7.56
CA GLY A 218 10.19 3.37 -8.06
C GLY A 218 11.31 3.21 -7.03
N ARG A 219 12.31 2.40 -7.43
CA ARG A 219 13.58 2.00 -6.77
C ARG A 219 13.41 0.85 -5.77
N VAL A 220 14.22 -0.21 -5.94
CA VAL A 220 13.72 -1.61 -6.00
C VAL A 220 12.89 -1.78 -7.28
N PRO A 221 13.18 -2.77 -8.17
CA PRO A 221 12.35 -3.01 -9.34
C PRO A 221 10.89 -3.06 -8.90
N ALA A 222 10.02 -2.27 -9.53
CA ALA A 222 8.59 -2.38 -9.29
C ALA A 222 8.25 -3.87 -9.36
N LEU A 223 7.52 -4.40 -8.36
CA LEU A 223 7.17 -5.83 -8.31
C LEU A 223 6.61 -6.34 -9.64
N GLY A 224 6.08 -5.43 -10.45
CA GLY A 224 5.75 -5.70 -11.84
C GLY A 224 4.70 -6.79 -11.87
N CYS A 225 4.94 -7.83 -12.63
CA CYS A 225 4.03 -8.98 -12.73
C CYS A 225 4.60 -10.23 -12.05
N THR A 226 5.38 -10.09 -10.97
CA THR A 226 5.85 -11.28 -10.24
C THR A 226 4.65 -12.15 -9.87
N SER A 227 4.74 -13.44 -10.24
CA SER A 227 3.59 -14.35 -10.14
C SER A 227 3.07 -14.46 -8.71
N SER A 228 3.97 -14.47 -7.72
CA SER A 228 3.63 -14.44 -6.29
C SER A 228 2.79 -13.22 -5.92
N PHE A 229 3.18 -12.02 -6.35
CA PHE A 229 2.46 -10.79 -6.05
C PHE A 229 1.09 -10.75 -6.72
N ILE A 230 1.02 -11.06 -8.02
CA ILE A 230 -0.23 -11.03 -8.77
C ILE A 230 -1.23 -12.07 -8.25
N THR A 231 -0.77 -13.29 -7.95
CA THR A 231 -1.61 -14.35 -7.38
C THR A 231 -2.18 -13.94 -6.02
N ASP A 232 -1.35 -13.31 -5.20
CA ASP A 232 -1.70 -12.86 -3.85
C ASP A 232 -2.70 -11.68 -3.88
N LEU A 233 -2.61 -10.79 -4.88
CA LEU A 233 -3.65 -9.80 -5.16
C LEU A 233 -4.95 -10.44 -5.66
N ALA A 234 -4.87 -11.46 -6.51
CA ALA A 234 -6.04 -12.18 -6.99
C ALA A 234 -6.79 -12.86 -5.84
N ASP A 235 -6.05 -13.46 -4.89
CA ASP A 235 -6.61 -14.02 -3.66
C ASP A 235 -7.32 -12.94 -2.82
N ALA A 236 -6.70 -11.76 -2.65
CA ALA A 236 -7.34 -10.66 -1.92
C ALA A 236 -8.67 -10.23 -2.57
N VAL A 237 -8.75 -10.23 -3.91
CA VAL A 237 -10.00 -9.95 -4.65
C VAL A 237 -11.05 -11.03 -4.39
N VAL A 238 -10.67 -12.31 -4.48
CA VAL A 238 -11.57 -13.44 -4.23
C VAL A 238 -12.09 -13.43 -2.80
N GLU A 239 -11.24 -13.16 -1.82
CA GLU A 239 -11.59 -13.05 -0.40
C GLU A 239 -12.52 -11.86 -0.11
N ALA A 240 -12.39 -10.77 -0.89
CA ALA A 240 -13.21 -9.58 -0.72
C ALA A 240 -14.62 -9.72 -1.32
N LEU A 241 -14.81 -10.54 -2.35
CA LEU A 241 -16.08 -10.68 -3.09
C LEU A 241 -17.30 -11.01 -2.22
N PRO A 242 -17.24 -11.94 -1.23
CA PRO A 242 -18.38 -12.26 -0.37
C PRO A 242 -18.90 -11.07 0.44
N SER A 243 -18.04 -10.08 0.71
CA SER A 243 -18.38 -8.89 1.50
C SER A 243 -19.05 -7.77 0.69
N ALA A 244 -19.28 -7.97 -0.62
CA ALA A 244 -19.85 -6.96 -1.49
C ALA A 244 -21.29 -6.61 -1.08
N LYS A 245 -21.55 -5.33 -0.84
CA LYS A 245 -22.87 -4.78 -0.48
C LYS A 245 -23.21 -3.60 -1.38
N SER A 246 -24.49 -3.35 -1.64
CA SER A 246 -24.86 -2.15 -2.39
C SER A 246 -24.51 -0.90 -1.60
N LEU A 247 -24.09 0.16 -2.31
CA LEU A 247 -23.77 1.44 -1.68
C LEU A 247 -25.00 2.11 -1.04
N SER A 248 -26.20 1.77 -1.50
CA SER A 248 -27.45 2.18 -0.85
C SER A 248 -27.57 1.70 0.59
N ILE A 249 -27.12 0.47 0.90
CA ILE A 249 -27.15 -0.09 2.26
C ILE A 249 -26.11 0.58 3.15
N LEU A 250 -24.95 0.95 2.58
CA LEU A 250 -23.92 1.70 3.30
C LEU A 250 -24.40 3.09 3.76
N ARG A 251 -25.36 3.69 3.03
CA ARG A 251 -26.02 4.97 3.37
C ARG A 251 -26.87 4.88 4.63
N GLU A 252 -27.55 3.76 4.85
CA GLU A 252 -28.43 3.55 6.01
C GLU A 252 -27.59 3.32 7.27
N THR A 253 -26.55 2.48 7.18
CA THR A 253 -25.64 2.21 8.31
C THR A 253 -24.81 3.42 8.74
N ALA A 254 -24.42 4.30 7.81
CA ALA A 254 -23.66 5.51 8.15
C ALA A 254 -24.52 6.60 8.83
N LYS A 255 -25.82 6.64 8.52
CA LYS A 255 -26.77 7.55 9.18
C LYS A 255 -27.11 7.12 10.61
N GLU A 256 -27.14 5.82 10.90
CA GLU A 256 -27.39 5.31 12.26
C GLU A 256 -26.21 5.54 13.21
N SER A 257 -24.97 5.59 12.70
CA SER A 257 -23.77 5.85 13.52
C SER A 257 -23.56 7.32 13.89
N ASP A 258 -24.15 8.28 13.16
CA ASP A 258 -24.10 9.72 13.49
C ASP A 258 -25.19 10.13 14.50
N CYS A 259 -26.09 9.21 14.88
CA CYS A 259 -27.16 9.42 15.87
C CYS A 259 -26.86 8.80 17.24
N ARG A 260 -25.61 8.41 17.54
CA ARG A 260 -25.20 7.89 18.86
C ARG A 260 -23.98 8.58 19.41
#